data_AF-A0AA89CB48-F1
#
_entry.id   AF-A0AA89CB48-F1
#
_cell.length_a   1.000
_cell.length_b   1.000
_cell.length_c   1.000
_cell.angle_alpha   90.00
_cell.angle_beta   90.00
_cell.angle_gamma   90.00
#
_symmetry.space_group_name_H-M   'P 1'
#
loop_
_entity.id
_entity.type
_entity.pdbx_description
1 polymer ?
#
loop_
_entity_poly.entity_id
_entity_poly.type
_entity_poly.pdbx_seq_one_letter_code
_entity_poly.pdbx_strand_id
1 'polypeptide(L)'
;MKFLPEFQLPESVAIDYMHGILLGVMKKLMSLWFDGKYHQLPFYIGHRLEDVDKILSSVKPPYQINRTPRKISGNVQHWKASEFRSWLLFYCIPCLKGILPDVYLTHLACLVEGIFILRSDSIPLDKLDRAEKLLQNFYGNFVELYGEAAAGLNVHNILHLSIYSGKLATMR
;
A
#
# COMPACT_ATOMS: atom_id res chain seq x y z
N MET A 1 -5.80 -36.10 4.14
CA MET A 1 -4.91 -34.95 3.89
C MET A 1 -4.15 -34.69 5.19
N LYS A 2 -2.89 -35.10 5.29
CA LYS A 2 -2.07 -34.88 6.50
C LYS A 2 -1.59 -33.42 6.46
N PHE A 3 -2.06 -32.59 7.38
CA PHE A 3 -1.49 -31.26 7.59
C PHE A 3 -0.05 -31.44 8.05
N LEU A 4 0.88 -30.73 7.45
CA LEU A 4 2.26 -30.64 7.92
C LEU A 4 2.20 -30.11 9.37
N PRO A 5 2.64 -30.88 10.38
CA PRO A 5 2.41 -30.53 11.78
C PRO A 5 3.10 -29.21 12.21
N GLU A 6 4.08 -28.75 11.42
CA GLU A 6 4.82 -27.50 11.63
C GLU A 6 4.34 -26.34 10.74
N PHE A 7 3.35 -26.56 9.87
CA PHE A 7 2.79 -25.51 9.01
C PHE A 7 1.65 -24.79 9.73
N GLN A 8 1.97 -23.62 10.29
CA GLN A 8 1.01 -22.74 10.96
C GLN A 8 0.71 -21.53 10.06
N LEU A 9 -0.56 -21.32 9.74
CA LEU A 9 -0.98 -20.10 9.07
C LEU A 9 -1.25 -19.04 10.14
N PRO A 10 -0.73 -17.82 9.98
CA PRO A 10 -0.04 -17.28 8.80
C PRO A 10 1.49 -17.50 8.78
N GLU A 11 2.13 -17.87 9.88
CA GLU A 11 3.58 -17.83 10.11
C GLU A 11 4.43 -18.61 9.09
N SER A 12 3.84 -19.62 8.46
CA SER A 12 4.47 -20.49 7.45
C SER A 12 4.24 -20.04 5.99
N VAL A 13 3.54 -18.93 5.76
CA VAL A 13 3.38 -18.31 4.44
C VAL A 13 4.10 -16.98 4.41
N ALA A 14 5.18 -16.88 3.62
CA ALA A 14 5.86 -15.61 3.42
C ALA A 14 4.95 -14.63 2.65
N ILE A 15 4.68 -13.47 3.25
CA ILE A 15 3.98 -12.40 2.55
C ILE A 15 4.97 -11.73 1.61
N ASP A 16 4.80 -11.98 0.32
CA ASP A 16 5.63 -11.34 -0.69
C ASP A 16 5.28 -9.85 -0.83
N TYR A 17 6.28 -8.99 -0.62
CA TYR A 17 6.13 -7.53 -0.73
C TYR A 17 5.57 -7.11 -2.10
N MET A 18 6.01 -7.79 -3.17
CA MET A 18 5.61 -7.44 -4.53
C MET A 18 4.13 -7.73 -4.79
N HIS A 19 3.67 -8.93 -4.46
CA HIS A 19 2.32 -9.39 -4.76
C HIS A 19 1.31 -9.00 -3.67
N GLY A 20 1.69 -9.07 -2.40
CA GLY A 20 0.81 -8.71 -1.28
C GLY A 20 0.59 -7.21 -1.18
N ILE A 21 1.68 -6.43 -1.19
CA ILE A 21 1.59 -4.99 -0.92
C ILE A 21 1.40 -4.18 -2.19
N LEU A 22 2.27 -4.37 -3.18
CA LEU A 22 2.27 -3.52 -4.37
C LEU A 22 1.13 -3.89 -5.33
N LEU A 23 1.09 -5.15 -5.79
CA LEU A 23 0.07 -5.62 -6.71
C LEU A 23 -1.25 -6.03 -6.02
N GLY A 24 -1.23 -6.17 -4.70
CA GLY A 24 -2.39 -6.51 -3.88
C GLY A 24 -3.05 -5.26 -3.30
N VAL A 25 -2.50 -4.74 -2.21
CA VAL A 25 -3.11 -3.65 -1.42
C VAL A 25 -3.09 -2.33 -2.19
N MET A 26 -1.94 -1.89 -2.68
CA MET A 26 -1.81 -0.59 -3.35
C MET A 26 -2.63 -0.57 -4.65
N LYS A 27 -2.58 -1.64 -5.46
CA LYS A 27 -3.44 -1.78 -6.63
C LYS A 27 -4.93 -1.74 -6.27
N LYS A 28 -5.33 -2.35 -5.16
CA LYS A 28 -6.72 -2.31 -4.67
C LYS A 28 -7.16 -0.89 -4.30
N LEU A 29 -6.34 -0.16 -3.55
CA LEU A 29 -6.61 1.24 -3.21
C LEU A 29 -6.75 2.11 -4.46
N MET A 30 -5.88 1.94 -5.45
CA MET A 30 -6.01 2.66 -6.73
C MET A 30 -7.32 2.34 -7.46
N SER A 31 -7.77 1.08 -7.44
CA SER A 31 -9.10 0.73 -8.00
C SER A 31 -10.22 1.39 -7.21
N LEU A 32 -10.16 1.41 -5.88
CA LEU A 32 -11.19 2.06 -5.05
C LEU A 32 -11.32 3.55 -5.38
N TRP A 33 -10.20 4.26 -5.52
CA TRP A 33 -10.22 5.72 -5.71
C TRP A 33 -10.55 6.17 -7.13
N PHE A 34 -10.20 5.38 -8.15
CA PHE A 34 -10.25 5.84 -9.55
C PHE A 34 -11.18 5.03 -10.46
N ASP A 35 -11.62 3.84 -10.06
CA ASP A 35 -12.53 3.03 -10.88
C ASP A 35 -13.97 3.59 -10.82
N GLY A 36 -14.56 3.80 -12.01
CA GLY A 36 -15.92 4.33 -12.15
C GLY A 36 -16.98 3.50 -11.44
N LYS A 37 -16.75 2.21 -11.16
CA LYS A 37 -17.68 1.38 -10.38
C LYS A 37 -17.99 1.95 -8.99
N TYR A 38 -17.10 2.78 -8.44
CA TYR A 38 -17.22 3.36 -7.10
C TYR A 38 -17.67 4.83 -7.12
N HIS A 39 -18.17 5.35 -8.24
CA HIS A 39 -18.43 6.78 -8.43
C HIS A 39 -19.39 7.42 -7.41
N GLN A 40 -20.20 6.61 -6.71
CA GLN A 40 -21.14 7.06 -5.68
C GLN A 40 -20.56 7.04 -4.26
N LEU A 41 -19.34 6.51 -4.08
CA LEU A 41 -18.73 6.32 -2.78
C LEU A 41 -17.85 7.52 -2.39
N PRO A 42 -17.76 7.84 -1.09
CA PRO A 42 -17.08 9.04 -0.59
C PRO A 42 -15.57 9.10 -0.87
N PHE A 43 -14.92 7.95 -1.08
CA PHE A 43 -13.49 7.88 -1.42
C PHE A 43 -13.20 8.04 -2.91
N TYR A 44 -14.23 8.09 -3.77
CA TYR A 44 -14.03 8.17 -5.21
C TYR A 44 -13.56 9.56 -5.62
N ILE A 45 -12.41 9.58 -6.30
CA ILE A 45 -11.76 10.80 -6.80
C ILE A 45 -11.43 10.68 -8.30
N GLY A 46 -12.04 9.73 -9.02
CA GLY A 46 -11.82 9.56 -10.46
C GLY A 46 -12.14 10.80 -11.31
N HIS A 47 -13.07 11.65 -10.85
CA HIS A 47 -13.38 12.92 -11.50
C HIS A 47 -12.24 13.96 -11.41
N ARG A 48 -11.26 13.79 -10.52
CA ARG A 48 -10.06 14.64 -10.42
C ARG A 48 -8.78 13.91 -10.82
N LEU A 49 -8.90 12.82 -11.58
CA LEU A 49 -7.75 12.06 -12.04
C LEU A 49 -6.74 12.91 -12.84
N GLU A 50 -7.23 13.86 -13.63
CA GLU A 50 -6.37 14.78 -14.37
C GLU A 50 -5.52 15.67 -13.45
N ASP A 51 -6.06 16.09 -12.32
CA ASP A 51 -5.32 16.92 -11.35
C ASP A 51 -4.21 16.10 -10.68
N VAL A 52 -4.51 14.83 -10.35
CA VAL A 52 -3.50 13.90 -9.83
C VAL A 52 -2.40 13.67 -10.86
N ASP A 53 -2.73 13.46 -12.14
CA ASP A 53 -1.76 13.27 -13.22
C ASP A 53 -0.89 14.52 -13.46
N LYS A 54 -1.47 15.73 -13.35
CA LYS A 54 -0.72 17.00 -13.43
C LYS A 54 0.30 17.09 -12.30
N ILE A 55 -0.11 16.82 -11.06
CA ILE A 55 0.81 16.84 -9.90
C ILE A 55 1.90 15.79 -10.10
N LEU A 56 1.53 14.55 -10.44
CA LEU A 56 2.47 13.45 -10.67
C LEU A 56 3.52 13.79 -11.72
N SER A 57 3.13 14.49 -12.79
CA SER A 57 4.04 14.93 -13.86
C SER A 57 4.96 16.08 -13.43
N SER A 58 4.56 16.85 -12.41
CA SER A 58 5.35 17.96 -11.86
C SER A 58 6.36 17.52 -10.79
N VAL A 59 6.16 16.36 -10.16
CA VAL A 59 7.09 15.85 -9.15
C VAL A 59 8.36 15.38 -9.84
N LYS A 60 9.48 16.05 -9.55
CA LYS A 60 10.80 15.59 -10.00
C LYS A 60 11.10 14.23 -9.33
N PRO A 61 11.40 13.17 -10.09
CA PRO A 61 11.69 11.88 -9.51
C PRO A 61 12.90 12.00 -8.58
N PRO A 62 12.85 11.45 -7.35
CA PRO A 62 14.03 11.34 -6.50
C PRO A 62 15.09 10.51 -7.22
N TYR A 63 16.38 10.74 -6.91
CA TYR A 63 17.53 10.10 -7.58
C TYR A 63 17.43 8.56 -7.69
N GLN A 64 16.71 7.93 -6.77
CA GLN A 64 16.46 6.48 -6.72
C GLN A 64 15.45 5.98 -7.77
N ILE A 65 14.80 6.89 -8.53
CA ILE A 65 13.82 6.57 -9.57
C ILE A 65 14.33 7.10 -10.90
N ASN A 66 14.83 6.19 -11.75
CA ASN A 66 15.39 6.54 -13.05
C ASN A 66 14.34 6.79 -14.15
N ARG A 67 13.04 6.60 -13.87
CA ARG A 67 11.97 6.73 -14.86
C ARG A 67 10.88 7.64 -14.35
N THR A 68 10.45 8.59 -15.20
CA THR A 68 9.26 9.38 -14.95
C THR A 68 8.05 8.47 -14.77
N PRO A 69 7.21 8.70 -13.74
CA PRO A 69 6.02 7.91 -13.52
C PRO A 69 5.08 8.04 -14.73
N ARG A 70 4.50 6.92 -15.17
CA ARG A 70 3.42 6.95 -16.16
C ARG A 70 2.20 7.62 -15.55
N LYS A 71 1.38 8.25 -16.40
CA LYS A 71 0.04 8.70 -16.01
C LYS A 71 -0.75 7.55 -15.41
N ILE A 72 -1.61 7.87 -14.46
CA ILE A 72 -2.55 6.94 -13.83
C ILE A 72 -3.65 6.61 -14.86
N SER A 73 -4.15 7.63 -15.55
CA SER A 73 -5.19 7.50 -16.55
C SER A 73 -4.83 6.48 -17.65
N GLY A 74 -5.74 5.53 -17.87
CA GLY A 74 -5.62 4.47 -18.88
C GLY A 74 -4.52 3.42 -18.62
N ASN A 75 -3.71 3.55 -17.56
CA ASN A 75 -2.47 2.77 -17.42
C ASN A 75 -2.34 1.99 -16.11
N VAL A 76 -3.03 2.37 -15.02
CA VAL A 76 -2.90 1.72 -13.69
C VAL A 76 -3.05 0.19 -13.74
N GLN A 77 -3.97 -0.30 -14.57
CA GLN A 77 -4.20 -1.75 -14.72
C GLN A 77 -2.97 -2.51 -15.24
N HIS A 78 -2.09 -1.83 -15.98
CA HIS A 78 -0.85 -2.35 -16.57
C HIS A 78 0.42 -1.88 -15.84
N TRP A 79 0.29 -1.26 -14.67
CA TRP A 79 1.45 -0.90 -13.86
C TRP A 79 2.15 -2.14 -13.34
N LYS A 80 3.48 -2.13 -13.45
CA LYS A 80 4.35 -3.14 -12.84
C LYS A 80 4.48 -2.85 -11.35
N ALA A 81 4.93 -3.84 -10.59
CA ALA A 81 5.16 -3.66 -9.16
C ALA A 81 6.15 -2.51 -8.86
N SER A 82 7.19 -2.31 -9.67
CA SER A 82 8.13 -1.19 -9.50
C SER A 82 7.47 0.19 -9.60
N GLU A 83 6.39 0.32 -10.38
CA GLU A 83 5.62 1.55 -10.51
C GLU A 83 4.72 1.75 -9.31
N PHE A 84 4.03 0.70 -8.85
CA PHE A 84 3.28 0.74 -7.58
C PHE A 84 4.17 1.04 -6.39
N ARG A 85 5.41 0.54 -6.38
CA ARG A 85 6.40 0.87 -5.35
C ARG A 85 6.73 2.36 -5.37
N SER A 86 7.04 2.88 -6.56
CA SER A 86 7.38 4.30 -6.72
C SER A 86 6.22 5.18 -6.29
N TRP A 87 5.01 4.81 -6.69
CA TRP A 87 3.77 5.45 -6.27
C TRP A 87 3.61 5.43 -4.74
N LEU A 88 3.66 4.25 -4.12
CA LEU A 88 3.46 4.06 -2.68
C LEU A 88 4.46 4.85 -1.84
N LEU A 89 5.75 4.84 -2.20
CA LEU A 89 6.80 5.39 -1.33
C LEU A 89 7.07 6.88 -1.57
N PHE A 90 6.75 7.41 -2.74
CA PHE A 90 7.22 8.75 -3.13
C PHE A 90 6.14 9.67 -3.68
N TYR A 91 5.12 9.15 -4.38
CA TYR A 91 4.19 10.00 -5.12
C TYR A 91 2.80 10.07 -4.50
N CYS A 92 2.30 9.03 -3.87
CA CYS A 92 0.88 8.94 -3.50
C CYS A 92 0.45 10.05 -2.53
N ILE A 93 1.20 10.30 -1.45
CA ILE A 93 0.87 11.35 -0.48
C ILE A 93 0.86 12.75 -1.11
N PRO A 94 1.93 13.24 -1.78
CA PRO A 94 1.91 14.57 -2.38
C PRO A 94 0.89 14.69 -3.52
N CYS A 95 0.67 13.63 -4.31
CA CYS A 95 -0.31 13.67 -5.42
C CYS A 95 -1.76 13.62 -4.95
N LEU A 96 -2.04 13.12 -3.74
CA LEU A 96 -3.39 12.98 -3.21
C LEU A 96 -3.74 14.03 -2.15
N LYS A 97 -2.78 14.80 -1.65
CA LYS A 97 -3.01 15.85 -0.66
C LYS A 97 -3.91 16.95 -1.22
N GLY A 98 -4.98 17.29 -0.50
CA GLY A 98 -5.99 18.25 -0.95
C GLY A 98 -6.92 17.72 -2.04
N ILE A 99 -6.70 16.48 -2.48
CA ILE A 99 -7.54 15.76 -3.43
C ILE A 99 -8.32 14.70 -2.65
N LEU A 100 -7.66 13.63 -2.23
CA LEU A 100 -8.32 12.57 -1.46
C LEU A 100 -8.79 13.11 -0.10
N PRO A 101 -10.02 12.81 0.35
CA PRO A 101 -10.49 13.30 1.65
C PRO A 101 -9.56 12.85 2.78
N ASP A 102 -9.36 13.73 3.76
CA ASP A 102 -8.29 13.62 4.76
C ASP A 102 -8.31 12.31 5.56
N VAL A 103 -9.50 11.74 5.81
CA VAL A 103 -9.63 10.45 6.50
C VAL A 103 -8.96 9.32 5.71
N TYR A 104 -9.14 9.28 4.39
CA TYR A 104 -8.53 8.27 3.52
C TYR A 104 -7.04 8.54 3.29
N LEU A 105 -6.63 9.81 3.29
CA LEU A 105 -5.22 10.20 3.19
C LEU A 105 -4.44 9.82 4.46
N THR A 106 -5.03 10.02 5.63
CA THR A 106 -4.46 9.60 6.93
C THR A 106 -4.36 8.08 7.02
N HIS A 107 -5.41 7.37 6.56
CA HIS A 107 -5.37 5.93 6.40
C HIS A 107 -4.23 5.49 5.46
N LEU A 108 -4.08 6.12 4.29
CA LEU A 108 -2.97 5.82 3.37
C LEU A 108 -1.60 6.07 4.01
N ALA A 109 -1.44 7.15 4.76
CA ALA A 109 -0.18 7.49 5.43
C ALA A 109 0.27 6.39 6.39
N CYS A 110 -0.66 5.69 7.06
CA CYS A 110 -0.35 4.54 7.91
C CYS A 110 0.36 3.42 7.12
N LEU A 111 -0.14 3.09 5.92
CA LEU A 111 0.49 2.10 5.04
C LEU A 111 1.86 2.57 4.56
N VAL A 112 1.94 3.82 4.06
CA VAL A 112 3.17 4.38 3.50
C VAL A 112 4.28 4.36 4.53
N GLU A 113 4.00 4.86 5.73
CA GLU A 113 4.97 4.96 6.80
C GLU A 113 5.35 3.58 7.34
N GLY A 114 4.36 2.70 7.61
CA GLY A 114 4.62 1.34 8.08
C GLY A 114 5.52 0.58 7.12
N ILE A 115 5.21 0.59 5.82
CA ILE A 115 6.04 -0.04 4.80
C ILE A 115 7.41 0.63 4.67
N PHE A 116 7.50 1.95 4.76
CA PHE A 116 8.78 2.65 4.71
C PHE A 116 9.71 2.20 5.84
N ILE A 117 9.19 2.08 7.07
CA ILE A 117 9.95 1.58 8.22
C ILE A 117 10.40 0.14 7.98
N LEU A 118 9.48 -0.77 7.60
CA LEU A 118 9.79 -2.19 7.37
C LEU A 118 10.79 -2.45 6.25
N ARG A 119 11.07 -1.44 5.41
CA ARG A 119 12.02 -1.53 4.31
C ARG A 119 13.43 -1.02 4.66
N SER A 120 13.62 -0.43 5.84
CA SER A 120 14.92 0.07 6.27
C SER A 120 15.93 -1.08 6.42
N ASP A 121 17.22 -0.78 6.23
CA ASP A 121 18.28 -1.81 6.28
C ASP A 121 18.52 -2.34 7.70
N SER A 122 18.28 -1.50 8.70
CA SER A 122 18.26 -1.85 10.10
C SER A 122 17.05 -1.19 10.75
N ILE A 123 16.25 -1.99 11.47
CA ILE A 123 15.00 -1.55 12.09
C ILE A 123 15.15 -1.73 13.59
N PRO A 124 15.34 -0.65 14.36
CA PRO A 124 15.26 -0.68 15.81
C PRO A 124 13.91 -1.23 16.29
N LEU A 125 13.88 -1.89 17.45
CA LEU A 125 12.64 -2.50 17.99
C LEU A 125 11.51 -1.49 18.16
N ASP A 126 11.80 -0.26 18.60
CA ASP A 126 10.80 0.81 18.72
C ASP A 126 10.19 1.21 17.37
N LYS A 127 10.98 1.14 16.29
CA LYS A 127 10.51 1.39 14.93
C LYS A 127 9.70 0.22 14.42
N LEU A 128 10.08 -1.01 14.73
CA LEU A 128 9.30 -2.20 14.41
C LEU A 128 7.92 -2.15 15.06
N ASP A 129 7.86 -1.84 16.36
CA ASP A 129 6.61 -1.66 17.11
C ASP A 129 5.73 -0.57 16.51
N ARG A 130 6.35 0.55 16.09
CA ARG A 130 5.64 1.63 15.40
C ARG A 130 5.06 1.16 14.06
N ALA A 131 5.84 0.44 13.26
CA ALA A 131 5.38 -0.08 11.98
C ALA A 131 4.20 -1.05 12.19
N GLU A 132 4.28 -1.93 13.18
CA GLU A 132 3.18 -2.84 13.51
C GLU A 132 1.90 -2.07 13.87
N LYS A 133 1.97 -1.08 14.76
CA LYS A 133 0.82 -0.25 15.14
C LYS A 133 0.23 0.51 13.94
N LEU A 134 1.06 1.05 13.06
CA LEU A 134 0.61 1.73 11.84
C LEU A 134 -0.15 0.76 10.92
N LEU A 135 0.34 -0.46 10.76
CA LEU A 135 -0.28 -1.46 9.90
C LEU A 135 -1.57 -2.06 10.51
N GLN A 136 -1.64 -2.20 11.83
CA GLN A 136 -2.87 -2.54 12.55
C GLN A 136 -3.93 -1.45 12.38
N ASN A 137 -3.54 -0.18 12.58
CA ASN A 137 -4.43 0.96 12.36
C ASN A 137 -4.89 1.05 10.91
N PHE A 138 -3.99 0.79 9.94
CA PHE A 138 -4.37 0.72 8.53
C PHE A 138 -5.47 -0.32 8.30
N TYR A 139 -5.31 -1.54 8.80
CA TYR A 139 -6.31 -2.60 8.61
C TYR A 139 -7.65 -2.24 9.26
N GLY A 140 -7.65 -1.79 10.52
CA GLY A 140 -8.88 -1.39 11.22
C GLY A 140 -9.62 -0.28 10.47
N ASN A 141 -8.90 0.78 10.12
CA ASN A 141 -9.45 1.88 9.34
C ASN A 141 -9.90 1.43 7.95
N PHE A 142 -9.23 0.46 7.32
CA PHE A 142 -9.64 -0.04 6.00
C PHE A 142 -11.04 -0.66 6.07
N VAL A 143 -11.30 -1.49 7.08
CA VAL A 143 -12.61 -2.14 7.27
C VAL A 143 -13.70 -1.09 7.50
N GLU A 144 -13.44 -0.08 8.33
CA GLU A 144 -14.39 1.00 8.60
C GLU A 144 -14.66 1.88 7.36
N LEU A 145 -13.62 2.19 6.59
CA LEU A 145 -13.69 3.16 5.48
C LEU A 145 -14.17 2.56 4.15
N TYR A 146 -13.88 1.29 3.89
CA TYR A 146 -14.16 0.61 2.62
C TYR A 146 -15.09 -0.60 2.78
N GLY A 147 -15.40 -1.00 4.01
CA GLY A 147 -16.21 -2.17 4.33
C GLY A 147 -15.41 -3.47 4.40
N GLU A 148 -15.86 -4.39 5.25
CA GLU A 148 -15.21 -5.69 5.46
C GLU A 148 -15.13 -6.53 4.18
N ALA A 149 -16.16 -6.49 3.32
CA ALA A 149 -16.15 -7.17 2.04
C ALA A 149 -15.02 -6.69 1.10
N ALA A 150 -14.53 -5.46 1.30
CA ALA A 150 -13.37 -4.95 0.57
C ALA A 150 -12.04 -5.42 1.20
N ALA A 151 -12.00 -5.88 2.45
CA ALA A 151 -10.80 -6.33 3.15
C ALA A 151 -10.43 -7.78 2.76
N GLY A 152 -10.00 -7.97 1.52
CA GLY A 152 -9.56 -9.27 1.02
C GLY A 152 -8.24 -9.75 1.64
N LEU A 153 -7.81 -10.97 1.30
CA LEU A 153 -6.64 -11.64 1.89
C LEU A 153 -5.37 -10.76 1.96
N ASN A 154 -5.03 -10.05 0.89
CA ASN A 154 -3.84 -9.18 0.88
C ASN A 154 -3.92 -8.03 1.89
N VAL A 155 -5.12 -7.51 2.15
CA VAL A 155 -5.35 -6.45 3.15
C VAL A 155 -5.25 -7.02 4.56
N HIS A 156 -5.82 -8.20 4.80
CA HIS A 156 -5.69 -8.88 6.09
C HIS A 156 -4.24 -9.25 6.41
N ASN A 157 -3.51 -9.76 5.42
CA ASN A 157 -2.11 -10.16 5.56
C ASN A 157 -1.19 -9.00 6.01
N ILE A 158 -1.58 -7.73 5.81
CA ILE A 158 -0.79 -6.59 6.31
C ILE A 158 -0.50 -6.68 7.81
N LEU A 159 -1.44 -7.22 8.59
CA LEU A 159 -1.29 -7.40 10.04
C LEU A 159 -0.08 -8.25 10.44
N HIS A 160 0.37 -9.14 9.55
CA HIS A 160 1.43 -10.09 9.85
C HIS A 160 2.80 -9.64 9.31
N LEU A 161 2.89 -8.50 8.62
CA LEU A 161 4.14 -8.06 7.98
C LEU A 161 5.28 -7.79 8.97
N SER A 162 4.99 -7.24 10.16
CA SER A 162 6.00 -6.96 11.19
C SER A 162 6.67 -8.26 11.64
N ILE A 163 5.90 -9.35 11.77
CA ILE A 163 6.37 -10.69 12.17
C ILE A 163 7.46 -11.21 11.20
N TYR A 164 7.35 -10.94 9.89
CA TYR A 164 8.36 -11.37 8.91
C TYR A 164 9.58 -10.46 8.85
N SER A 165 9.46 -9.17 9.18
CA SER A 165 10.59 -8.24 9.12
C SER A 165 11.69 -8.54 10.13
N GLY A 166 11.35 -9.12 11.30
CA GLY A 166 12.33 -9.69 12.24
C GLY A 166 13.07 -10.92 11.70
N LYS A 167 12.52 -11.61 10.69
CA LYS A 167 13.13 -12.76 10.00
C LYS A 167 13.79 -12.38 8.66
N LEU A 168 13.55 -11.19 8.11
CA LEU A 168 14.13 -10.73 6.83
C LEU A 168 15.58 -10.22 6.96
N ALA A 169 16.12 -10.06 8.17
CA ALA A 169 17.54 -9.81 8.37
C ALA A 169 18.43 -10.98 7.87
N THR A 170 17.85 -12.17 7.66
CA THR A 170 18.55 -13.37 7.19
C THR A 170 18.20 -13.80 5.75
N MET A 171 17.34 -13.07 5.04
CA MET A 171 16.93 -13.40 3.66
C MET A 171 16.94 -12.17 2.73
N ARG A 172 18.03 -11.41 2.73
CA ARG A 172 18.36 -10.47 1.66
C ARG A 172 19.50 -11.02 0.83
#